data_AF-A0A815MD24-F1
#
_entry.id   AF-A0A815MD24-F1
#
_cell.length_a   1.000
_cell.length_b   1.000
_cell.length_c   1.000
_cell.angle_alpha   90.00
_cell.angle_beta   90.00
_cell.angle_gamma   90.00
#
_symmetry.space_group_name_H-M   'P 1'
#
loop_
_entity.id
_entity.type
_entity.pdbx_description
1 polymer ?
#
loop_
_entity_poly.entity_id
_entity_poly.type
_entity_poly.pdbx_seq_one_letter_code
_entity_poly.pdbx_strand_id
1 'polypeptide(L)'
;MLWMHGGGLQEGSSTQIIYDGLSWRNAAILANKSFILVSINYRLNVFGFFAQSALIDDNGQTIANRTFSDQLMAMKWIQDNIGYFGGDKNKVTLAGQSRGSQSVCIHIISPLSVDLFHPAILESGFCDATSYMHDKQCTTISLSTTLVLLFTELYA
;
A
#
# COMPACT_ATOMS: atom_id res chain seq x y z
N MET A 1 10.92 -1.25 -3.92
CA MET A 1 9.63 -1.86 -3.56
C MET A 1 9.24 -1.40 -2.17
N LEU A 2 8.06 -0.80 -2.06
CA LEU A 2 7.43 -0.40 -0.81
C LEU A 2 6.40 -1.46 -0.41
N TRP A 3 6.54 -2.04 0.77
CA TRP A 3 5.72 -3.13 1.28
C TRP A 3 4.72 -2.68 2.35
N MET A 4 3.45 -3.04 2.16
CA MET A 4 2.35 -2.88 3.12
C MET A 4 1.94 -4.24 3.68
N HIS A 5 2.04 -4.40 5.00
CA HIS A 5 1.80 -5.67 5.66
C HIS A 5 0.31 -6.08 5.70
N GLY A 6 0.04 -7.38 5.91
CA GLY A 6 -1.32 -7.87 6.14
C GLY A 6 -1.83 -7.57 7.56
N GLY A 7 -2.81 -8.36 8.01
CA GLY A 7 -3.30 -8.31 9.40
C GLY A 7 -4.63 -7.60 9.60
N GLY A 8 -5.52 -7.62 8.59
CA GLY A 8 -6.90 -7.19 8.81
C GLY A 8 -7.11 -5.68 8.98
N LEU A 9 -6.04 -4.86 8.89
CA LEU A 9 -5.99 -3.48 9.41
C LEU A 9 -6.26 -3.41 10.93
N GLN A 10 -6.12 -4.55 11.62
CA GLN A 10 -6.33 -4.70 13.06
C GLN A 10 -5.02 -5.00 13.79
N GLU A 11 -4.12 -5.72 13.12
CA GLU A 11 -2.82 -6.17 13.62
C GLU A 11 -1.78 -6.21 12.47
N GLY A 12 -0.58 -6.68 12.80
CA GLY A 12 0.55 -6.76 11.87
C GLY A 12 1.63 -5.72 12.16
N SER A 13 2.79 -5.91 11.55
CA SER A 13 3.92 -4.98 11.66
C SER A 13 4.88 -5.18 10.48
N SER A 14 5.53 -4.08 10.07
CA SER A 14 6.66 -4.12 9.14
C SER A 14 7.86 -4.92 9.64
N THR A 15 7.94 -5.17 10.96
CA THR A 15 9.06 -5.87 11.60
C THR A 15 8.83 -7.38 11.74
N GLN A 16 7.72 -7.91 11.23
CA GLN A 16 7.49 -9.36 11.27
C GLN A 16 8.55 -10.08 10.45
N ILE A 17 9.04 -11.22 10.95
CA ILE A 17 10.15 -11.96 10.33
C ILE A 17 9.83 -12.41 8.90
N ILE A 18 8.56 -12.65 8.58
CA ILE A 18 8.10 -12.97 7.24
C ILE A 18 8.33 -11.84 6.22
N TYR A 19 8.63 -10.63 6.69
CA TYR A 19 8.89 -9.44 5.87
C TYR A 19 10.34 -8.93 5.97
N ASP A 20 11.27 -9.76 6.46
CA ASP A 20 12.68 -9.40 6.70
C ASP A 20 13.51 -9.11 5.43
N GLY A 21 12.96 -9.37 4.25
CA GLY A 21 13.63 -9.10 2.98
C GLY A 21 14.48 -10.26 2.44
N LEU A 22 14.77 -11.29 3.23
CA LEU A 22 15.78 -12.30 2.87
C LEU A 22 15.36 -13.13 1.66
N SER A 23 14.10 -13.57 1.61
CA SER A 23 13.56 -14.33 0.48
C SER A 23 13.60 -13.51 -0.82
N TRP A 24 13.16 -12.26 -0.79
CA TRP A 24 13.22 -11.37 -1.96
C TRP A 24 14.65 -11.03 -2.37
N ARG A 25 15.55 -10.82 -1.41
CA ARG A 25 16.99 -10.61 -1.67
C ARG A 25 17.59 -11.80 -2.41
N ASN A 26 17.33 -13.01 -1.93
CA ASN A 26 17.85 -14.22 -2.55
C ASN A 26 17.29 -14.40 -3.97
N ALA A 27 15.99 -14.14 -4.19
CA ALA A 27 15.38 -14.15 -5.51
C ALA A 27 16.01 -13.10 -6.45
N ALA A 28 16.30 -11.89 -5.96
CA ALA A 28 16.94 -10.84 -6.74
C ALA A 28 18.38 -11.22 -7.16
N ILE A 29 19.16 -11.83 -6.26
CA ILE A 29 20.50 -12.34 -6.57
C ILE A 29 20.43 -13.37 -7.70
N LEU A 30 19.52 -14.35 -7.61
CA LEU A 30 19.33 -15.37 -8.65
C LEU A 30 18.92 -14.77 -10.00
N ALA A 31 18.12 -13.70 -9.98
CA ALA A 31 17.69 -13.00 -11.18
C ALA A 31 18.72 -11.98 -11.73
N ASN A 32 19.88 -11.83 -11.08
CA ASN A 32 20.85 -10.77 -11.35
C ASN A 32 20.21 -9.36 -11.36
N LYS A 33 19.37 -9.09 -10.35
CA LYS A 33 18.66 -7.82 -10.14
C LYS A 33 19.02 -7.23 -8.78
N SER A 34 18.89 -5.93 -8.66
CA SER A 34 18.98 -5.20 -7.39
C SER A 34 17.67 -4.47 -7.12
N PHE A 35 17.33 -4.33 -5.85
CA PHE A 35 16.17 -3.55 -5.41
C PHE A 35 16.40 -3.04 -3.99
N ILE A 36 15.64 -2.01 -3.62
CA ILE A 36 15.53 -1.56 -2.23
C ILE A 36 14.17 -2.02 -1.72
N LEU A 37 14.15 -2.63 -0.55
CA LEU A 37 12.93 -2.92 0.20
C LEU A 37 12.72 -1.84 1.24
N VAL A 38 11.53 -1.23 1.24
CA VAL A 38 11.06 -0.36 2.31
C VAL A 38 9.78 -0.98 2.86
N SER A 39 9.74 -1.29 4.15
CA SER A 39 8.52 -1.71 4.84
C SER A 39 8.11 -0.63 5.84
N ILE A 40 6.80 -0.41 5.98
CA ILE A 40 6.26 0.70 6.78
C ILE A 40 5.28 0.20 7.81
N ASN A 41 5.25 0.85 8.97
CA ASN A 41 4.15 0.74 9.91
C ASN A 41 3.13 1.83 9.61
N TYR A 42 1.87 1.52 9.86
CA TYR A 42 0.76 2.45 9.84
C TYR A 42 -0.16 2.14 11.01
N ARG A 43 -0.97 3.11 11.44
CA ARG A 43 -1.92 2.87 12.52
C ARG A 43 -2.94 1.82 12.11
N LEU A 44 -3.37 1.03 13.09
CA LEU A 44 -4.29 -0.09 12.94
C LEU A 44 -5.42 0.03 13.95
N ASN A 45 -6.49 -0.73 13.74
CA ASN A 45 -7.64 -0.85 14.65
C ASN A 45 -8.20 0.54 15.00
N VAL A 46 -8.65 0.74 16.23
CA VAL A 46 -9.18 2.01 16.74
C VAL A 46 -8.22 3.17 16.50
N PHE A 47 -6.90 2.96 16.55
CA PHE A 47 -5.94 4.04 16.28
C PHE A 47 -5.92 4.48 14.82
N GLY A 48 -6.26 3.59 13.90
CA GLY A 48 -6.33 3.84 12.46
C GLY A 48 -7.69 4.34 11.97
N PHE A 49 -8.78 3.89 12.61
CA PHE A 49 -10.15 4.07 12.11
C PHE A 49 -11.10 4.77 13.08
N PHE A 50 -10.64 5.19 14.26
CA PHE A 50 -11.50 5.97 15.15
C PHE A 50 -11.84 7.32 14.52
N ALA A 51 -13.12 7.47 14.19
CA ALA A 51 -13.71 8.68 13.66
C ALA A 51 -14.79 9.15 14.63
N GLN A 52 -14.68 10.39 15.09
CA GLN A 52 -15.68 11.02 15.94
C GLN A 52 -15.96 12.42 15.41
N SER A 53 -17.22 12.87 15.51
CA SER A 53 -17.63 14.20 15.03
C SER A 53 -16.90 15.37 15.69
N ALA A 54 -16.21 15.14 16.81
CA ALA A 54 -15.36 16.14 17.46
C ALA A 54 -13.94 16.21 16.86
N LEU A 55 -13.52 15.18 16.09
CA LEU A 55 -12.23 15.12 15.42
C LEU A 55 -12.40 15.66 14.01
N ILE A 56 -12.36 16.98 13.89
CA ILE A 56 -12.54 17.70 12.63
C ILE A 56 -11.20 18.28 12.18
N ASP A 57 -10.90 18.23 10.88
CA ASP A 57 -9.73 18.90 10.29
C ASP A 57 -9.97 20.39 10.08
N ASP A 58 -8.94 21.11 9.62
CA ASP A 58 -9.02 22.56 9.38
C ASP A 58 -10.08 22.94 8.32
N ASN A 59 -10.56 21.97 7.54
CA ASN A 59 -11.59 22.15 6.51
C ASN A 59 -13.00 21.78 6.98
N GLY A 60 -13.19 21.43 8.25
CA GLY A 60 -14.51 21.04 8.76
C GLY A 60 -14.87 19.57 8.54
N GLN A 61 -13.95 18.72 8.05
CA GLN A 61 -14.22 17.31 7.75
C GLN A 61 -13.82 16.40 8.91
N THR A 62 -14.63 15.37 9.18
CA THR A 62 -14.30 14.35 10.18
C THR A 62 -13.01 13.63 9.79
N ILE A 63 -12.02 13.67 10.67
CA ILE A 63 -10.75 12.95 10.50
C ILE A 63 -11.02 11.46 10.73
N ALA A 64 -11.07 10.71 9.64
CA ALA A 64 -11.20 9.26 9.61
C ALA A 64 -10.00 8.65 8.85
N ASN A 65 -9.95 7.31 8.80
CA ASN A 65 -9.05 6.58 7.90
C ASN A 65 -7.55 6.98 8.01
N ARG A 66 -7.10 7.21 9.24
CA ARG A 66 -5.72 7.62 9.56
C ARG A 66 -4.69 6.60 9.09
N THR A 67 -5.06 5.33 9.01
CA THR A 67 -4.24 4.27 8.39
C THR A 67 -3.77 4.65 6.98
N PHE A 68 -4.69 5.06 6.10
CA PHE A 68 -4.34 5.43 4.72
C PHE A 68 -3.59 6.76 4.65
N SER A 69 -3.84 7.65 5.62
CA SER A 69 -3.07 8.90 5.76
C SER A 69 -1.61 8.63 6.15
N ASP A 70 -1.36 7.67 7.05
CA ASP A 70 0.00 7.26 7.44
C ASP A 70 0.74 6.64 6.25
N GLN A 71 0.06 5.77 5.51
CA GLN A 71 0.58 5.16 4.30
C GLN A 71 0.92 6.20 3.23
N LEU A 72 0.02 7.15 2.97
CA LEU A 72 0.26 8.28 2.06
C LEU A 72 1.47 9.11 2.51
N MET A 73 1.57 9.42 3.80
CA MET A 73 2.70 10.18 4.34
C MET A 73 4.01 9.42 4.14
N ALA A 74 4.03 8.11 4.36
CA ALA A 74 5.21 7.29 4.11
C ALA A 74 5.58 7.24 2.63
N MET A 75 4.59 7.17 1.72
CA MET A 75 4.83 7.24 0.27
C MET A 75 5.45 8.56 -0.15
N LYS A 76 4.96 9.69 0.40
CA LYS A 76 5.56 11.02 0.18
C LYS A 76 6.99 11.08 0.70
N TRP A 77 7.22 10.59 1.92
CA TRP A 77 8.57 10.52 2.48
C TRP A 77 9.51 9.71 1.58
N ILE A 78 9.06 8.58 1.05
CA ILE A 78 9.85 7.76 0.11
C ILE A 78 10.16 8.55 -1.16
N GLN A 79 9.18 9.24 -1.75
CA GLN A 79 9.40 10.07 -2.93
C GLN A 79 10.47 11.16 -2.69
N ASP A 80 10.49 11.76 -1.50
CA ASP A 80 11.43 12.80 -1.14
C ASP A 80 12.83 12.27 -0.77
N ASN A 81 12.91 11.02 -0.27
CA ASN A 81 14.13 10.54 0.38
C ASN A 81 14.80 9.34 -0.28
N ILE A 82 14.11 8.56 -1.11
CA ILE A 82 14.65 7.26 -1.58
C ILE A 82 15.93 7.40 -2.42
N GLY A 83 16.13 8.56 -3.05
CA GLY A 83 17.36 8.89 -3.78
C GLY A 83 18.62 8.85 -2.91
N TYR A 84 18.51 9.25 -1.63
CA TYR A 84 19.64 9.21 -0.68
C TYR A 84 20.05 7.78 -0.29
N PHE A 85 19.17 6.80 -0.52
CA PHE A 85 19.44 5.38 -0.30
C PHE A 85 19.87 4.65 -1.58
N GLY A 86 20.10 5.39 -2.68
CA GLY A 86 20.45 4.82 -3.98
C GLY A 86 19.26 4.30 -4.79
N GLY A 87 18.03 4.66 -4.40
CA GLY A 87 16.82 4.31 -5.15
C GLY A 87 16.44 5.33 -6.21
N ASP A 88 15.52 4.93 -7.09
CA ASP A 88 14.93 5.79 -8.11
C ASP A 88 13.46 6.03 -7.75
N LYS A 89 13.10 7.29 -7.49
CA LYS A 89 11.75 7.69 -7.10
C LYS A 89 10.70 7.40 -8.18
N ASN A 90 11.13 7.29 -9.44
CA ASN A 90 10.25 6.93 -10.58
C ASN A 90 10.09 5.41 -10.73
N LYS A 91 10.77 4.60 -9.91
CA LYS A 91 10.71 3.12 -9.92
C LYS A 91 10.29 2.56 -8.57
N VAL A 92 9.42 3.30 -7.86
CA VAL A 92 8.83 2.83 -6.61
C VAL A 92 7.69 1.87 -6.94
N THR A 93 7.91 0.57 -6.77
CA THR A 93 6.82 -0.42 -6.84
C THR A 93 6.08 -0.48 -5.51
N LEU A 94 4.76 -0.31 -5.49
CA LEU A 94 3.94 -0.47 -4.31
C LEU A 94 3.40 -1.90 -4.21
N ALA A 95 3.61 -2.58 -3.08
CA ALA A 95 3.26 -3.99 -2.91
C ALA A 95 2.61 -4.24 -1.55
N GLY A 96 1.72 -5.22 -1.46
CA GLY A 96 1.16 -5.64 -0.18
C GLY A 96 0.34 -6.92 -0.26
N GLN A 97 0.08 -7.50 0.92
CA GLN A 97 -0.63 -8.77 1.07
C GLN A 97 -1.89 -8.62 1.92
N SER A 98 -2.96 -9.36 1.60
CA SER A 98 -4.25 -9.32 2.30
C SER A 98 -4.80 -7.88 2.40
N ARG A 99 -5.07 -7.36 3.59
CA ARG A 99 -5.47 -5.95 3.76
C ARG A 99 -4.36 -4.94 3.41
N GLY A 100 -3.10 -5.35 3.39
CA GLY A 100 -2.01 -4.59 2.77
C GLY A 100 -2.23 -4.46 1.26
N SER A 101 -2.63 -5.53 0.57
CA SER A 101 -3.02 -5.49 -0.85
C SER A 101 -4.22 -4.56 -1.08
N GLN A 102 -5.19 -4.56 -0.17
CA GLN A 102 -6.32 -3.62 -0.27
C GLN A 102 -5.91 -2.16 -0.04
N SER A 103 -4.91 -1.93 0.82
CA SER A 103 -4.30 -0.61 0.96
C SER A 103 -3.64 -0.18 -0.37
N VAL A 104 -2.94 -1.09 -1.04
CA VAL A 104 -2.41 -0.85 -2.41
C VAL A 104 -3.54 -0.47 -3.38
N CYS A 105 -4.67 -1.19 -3.38
CA CYS A 105 -5.84 -0.84 -4.19
C CYS A 105 -6.34 0.59 -3.94
N ILE A 106 -6.47 0.98 -2.67
CA ILE A 106 -6.90 2.34 -2.29
C ILE A 106 -5.94 3.38 -2.86
N HIS A 107 -4.63 3.09 -2.84
CA HIS A 107 -3.64 4.00 -3.39
C HIS A 107 -3.59 4.07 -4.92
N ILE A 108 -3.97 2.99 -5.61
CA ILE A 108 -4.15 2.97 -7.07
C ILE A 108 -5.28 3.91 -7.52
N ILE A 109 -6.39 3.95 -6.78
CA ILE A 109 -7.55 4.77 -7.15
C ILE A 109 -7.53 6.18 -6.54
N SER A 110 -6.70 6.40 -5.52
CA SER A 110 -6.65 7.69 -4.83
C SER A 110 -5.82 8.70 -5.63
N PRO A 111 -6.40 9.86 -6.02
CA PRO A 111 -5.66 10.92 -6.71
C PRO A 111 -4.54 11.52 -5.85
N LEU A 112 -4.55 11.28 -4.53
CA LEU A 112 -3.52 11.77 -3.63
C LEU A 112 -2.21 10.95 -3.68
N SER A 113 -2.26 9.72 -4.19
CA SER A 113 -1.14 8.77 -4.14
C SER A 113 -0.80 8.07 -5.45
N VAL A 114 -1.69 8.07 -6.44
CA VAL A 114 -1.54 7.27 -7.68
C VAL A 114 -0.24 7.59 -8.42
N ASP A 115 0.23 8.84 -8.36
CA ASP A 115 1.46 9.28 -9.04
C ASP A 115 2.74 9.05 -8.20
N LEU A 116 2.64 8.49 -6.98
CA LEU A 116 3.78 8.28 -6.09
C LEU A 116 4.42 6.89 -6.24
N PHE A 117 3.92 6.05 -7.16
CA PHE A 117 4.46 4.71 -7.38
C PHE A 117 4.15 4.20 -8.79
N HIS A 118 4.98 3.30 -9.30
CA HIS A 118 4.75 2.54 -10.52
C HIS A 118 5.72 1.35 -10.59
N PRO A 119 5.29 0.08 -10.78
CA PRO A 119 3.91 -0.45 -10.79
C PRO A 119 3.38 -0.87 -9.39
N ALA A 120 2.25 -1.58 -9.32
CA ALA A 120 1.70 -2.16 -8.08
C ALA A 120 1.62 -3.70 -8.10
N ILE A 121 1.76 -4.33 -6.93
CA ILE A 121 1.64 -5.78 -6.70
C ILE A 121 0.61 -6.03 -5.59
N LEU A 122 -0.33 -6.93 -5.86
CA LEU A 122 -1.49 -7.20 -5.01
C LEU A 122 -1.56 -8.69 -4.68
N GLU A 123 -1.22 -9.06 -3.45
CA GLU A 123 -1.18 -10.45 -3.02
C GLU A 123 -2.40 -10.79 -2.16
N SER A 124 -3.30 -11.64 -2.68
CA SER A 124 -4.43 -12.19 -1.92
C SER A 124 -5.32 -11.14 -1.23
N GLY A 125 -5.52 -10.00 -1.87
CA GLY A 125 -6.50 -8.99 -1.49
C GLY A 125 -6.96 -8.22 -2.72
N PHE A 126 -8.25 -7.91 -2.79
CA PHE A 126 -8.92 -7.35 -3.97
C PHE A 126 -9.36 -5.90 -3.74
N CYS A 127 -9.55 -5.16 -4.83
CA CYS A 127 -10.02 -3.78 -4.77
C CYS A 127 -11.51 -3.77 -4.46
N ASP A 128 -11.86 -3.45 -3.21
CA ASP A 128 -13.22 -3.21 -2.79
C ASP A 128 -13.37 -1.74 -2.41
N ALA A 129 -13.73 -0.92 -3.40
CA ALA A 129 -13.97 0.50 -3.17
C ALA A 129 -15.23 0.75 -2.33
N THR A 130 -16.13 -0.23 -2.18
CA THR A 130 -17.43 -0.03 -1.53
C THR A 130 -17.37 -0.15 -0.02
N SER A 131 -16.42 -0.90 0.54
CA SER A 131 -16.33 -1.14 1.99
C SER A 131 -15.68 -0.01 2.79
N TYR A 132 -15.12 1.01 2.13
CA TYR A 132 -14.40 2.12 2.80
C TYR A 132 -14.93 3.52 2.46
N MET A 133 -15.85 3.64 1.51
CA MET A 133 -16.43 4.91 1.07
C MET A 133 -17.79 5.09 1.74
N HIS A 134 -17.81 5.82 2.85
CA HIS A 134 -19.06 6.20 3.53
C HIS A 134 -19.77 7.40 2.88
N ASP A 135 -19.20 8.00 1.82
CA ASP A 135 -19.71 9.21 1.20
C ASP A 135 -20.40 8.95 -0.15
N LYS A 136 -21.56 9.60 -0.35
CA LYS A 136 -22.51 9.37 -1.48
C LYS A 136 -22.04 9.95 -2.82
N GLN A 137 -20.76 9.82 -3.18
CA GLN A 137 -20.27 10.24 -4.49
C GLN A 137 -19.51 9.11 -5.17
N CYS A 138 -20.27 8.11 -5.60
CA CYS A 138 -19.79 7.05 -6.48
C CYS A 138 -19.72 7.61 -7.91
N THR A 139 -18.53 8.03 -8.35
CA THR A 139 -18.24 8.06 -9.79
C THR A 139 -17.60 6.73 -10.15
N THR A 140 -18.35 5.89 -10.86
CA THR A 140 -17.88 4.60 -11.35
C THR A 140 -16.71 4.82 -12.32
N ILE A 141 -15.48 4.54 -11.88
CA ILE A 141 -14.34 4.47 -12.79
C ILE A 141 -14.23 3.01 -13.25
N SER A 142 -14.57 2.79 -14.53
CA SER A 142 -14.36 1.52 -15.21
C SER A 142 -12.86 1.23 -15.27
N LEU A 143 -12.39 0.25 -14.50
CA LEU A 143 -11.01 -0.25 -14.61
C LEU A 143 -10.92 -1.16 -15.84
N SER A 144 -10.68 -0.54 -17.00
CA SER A 144 -10.24 -1.24 -18.20
C SER A 144 -8.81 -1.74 -17.99
N THR A 145 -8.69 -3.05 -17.76
CA THR A 145 -7.56 -3.91 -18.15
C THR A 145 -6.17 -3.46 -17.70
N THR A 146 -5.74 -3.91 -16.51
CA THR A 146 -4.31 -4.05 -16.22
C THR A 146 -4.06 -5.44 -15.64
N LEU A 147 -3.12 -6.12 -16.27
CA LEU A 147 -2.77 -7.54 -16.25
C LEU A 147 -2.61 -8.10 -14.83
N VAL A 148 -3.57 -8.95 -14.41
CA VAL A 148 -3.39 -9.86 -13.26
C VAL A 148 -2.54 -11.03 -13.75
N LEU A 149 -1.23 -11.00 -13.50
CA LEU A 149 -0.39 -12.20 -13.64
C LEU A 149 -0.64 -13.10 -12.43
N LEU A 150 -1.58 -14.04 -12.58
CA LEU A 150 -1.71 -15.20 -11.70
C LEU A 150 -0.49 -16.10 -11.92
N PHE A 151 0.41 -16.14 -10.94
CA PHE A 151 1.36 -17.24 -10.80
C PHE A 151 0.60 -18.50 -10.38
N THR A 152 0.12 -19.26 -11.34
CA THR A 152 -0.34 -20.65 -11.15
C THR A 152 0.15 -21.54 -12.28
N GLU A 153 1.46 -21.56 -12.57
CA GLU A 153 2.11 -22.70 -13.23
C GLU A 153 3.56 -22.79 -12.76
N LEU A 154 3.77 -23.45 -11.61
CA LEU A 154 5.05 -24.03 -11.22
C LEU A 154 4.77 -25.18 -10.23
N TYR A 155 3.96 -26.15 -10.67
CA TYR A 155 3.90 -27.51 -10.14
C TYR A 155 3.18 -28.39 -11.18
N ALA A 156 3.95 -28.87 -12.17
CA ALA A 156 3.82 -30.13 -12.93
C ALA A 156 4.51 -29.96 -14.31
#